data_AF-A0AA37ZDJ1-F1
#
_entry.id   AF-A0AA37ZDJ1-F1
#
_cell.length_a   1.000
_cell.length_b   1.000
_cell.length_c   1.000
_cell.angle_alpha   90.00
_cell.angle_beta   90.00
_cell.angle_gamma   90.00
#
_symmetry.space_group_name_H-M   'P 1'
#
loop_
_entity.id
_entity.type
_entity.pdbx_description
1 polymer ?
#
loop_
_entity_poly.entity_id
_entity_poly.type
_entity_poly.pdbx_seq_one_letter_code
_entity_poly.pdbx_strand_id
1 'polypeptide(L)'
;MEMLCVNLNRFYNDADVFEILEEDLKSKVVDFIIINGDRDVYNEIACFLISPKIYVGFSPLNKSDLNGLCLLLSHLNGSSGYNLNFYEEDNIQTKEQNPLAASFIDYLESKDIESVMYNTREIQKNISLYYSSIPSIEKTLRPYIDYNIVIFSLYKTSIGICRYNEMEKDLYRSLRNATISNRLNVALCDAYKNCPDLFDIVKCIENYIIMVKTNNIDALTFYVALFLNLSLFNKNRNEYSIAYLYLQRAVETALIYHFLDNDIIEVNDYGGLSFKGDVNEIHGVGELIKEFFARSKDNDLSKKIWKLNSLRNKMLLAHGYYTPSGVDYDDLYCAVKEFVLNIISSEEPKAFYEKILNGLKPIGKEKIKKELSFALLNN
;
A
#
# COMPACT_ATOMS: atom_id res chain seq x y z
N MET A 1 -16.27 -7.69 26.62
CA MET A 1 -16.34 -6.26 26.32
C MET A 1 -17.80 -5.84 26.38
N GLU A 2 -18.16 -4.97 27.30
CA GLU A 2 -19.53 -4.49 27.52
C GLU A 2 -19.79 -3.24 26.70
N MET A 3 -20.86 -3.25 25.91
CA MET A 3 -21.29 -2.13 25.07
C MET A 3 -22.74 -1.79 25.38
N LEU A 4 -23.04 -0.50 25.39
CA LEU A 4 -24.39 0.01 25.60
C LEU A 4 -24.85 0.80 24.36
N CYS A 5 -25.97 0.41 23.75
CA CYS A 5 -26.61 1.17 22.69
C CYS A 5 -27.71 2.07 23.27
N VAL A 6 -27.70 3.35 22.91
CA VAL A 6 -28.64 4.37 23.40
C VAL A 6 -29.25 5.12 22.21
N ASN A 7 -30.59 5.18 22.17
CA ASN A 7 -31.35 5.93 21.18
C ASN A 7 -31.94 7.19 21.82
N LEU A 8 -31.23 8.32 21.73
CA LEU A 8 -31.66 9.58 22.36
C LEU A 8 -32.98 10.12 21.79
N ASN A 9 -33.32 9.74 20.54
CA ASN A 9 -34.57 10.16 19.92
C ASN A 9 -35.83 9.68 20.66
N ARG A 10 -35.70 8.68 21.54
CA ARG A 10 -36.82 8.20 22.37
C ARG A 10 -37.11 9.08 23.58
N PHE A 11 -36.13 9.88 24.00
CA PHE A 11 -36.14 10.56 25.29
C PHE A 11 -36.14 12.10 25.17
N TYR A 12 -35.73 12.65 24.02
CA TYR A 12 -35.58 14.12 23.88
C TYR A 12 -36.86 14.95 24.04
N ASN A 13 -38.04 14.34 23.86
CA ASN A 13 -39.33 15.06 23.98
C ASN A 13 -39.85 15.15 25.44
N ASP A 14 -39.20 14.47 26.39
CA ASP A 14 -39.59 14.44 27.79
C ASP A 14 -38.39 14.82 28.65
N ALA A 15 -38.39 16.07 29.14
CA ALA A 15 -37.27 16.65 29.87
C ALA A 15 -36.95 15.89 31.16
N ASP A 16 -37.97 15.41 31.88
CA ASP A 16 -37.79 14.70 33.15
C ASP A 16 -37.17 13.31 32.90
N VAL A 17 -37.59 12.62 31.83
CA VAL A 17 -37.03 11.33 31.44
C VAL A 17 -35.60 11.50 30.91
N PHE A 18 -35.33 12.59 30.19
CA PHE A 18 -34.00 12.88 29.67
C PHE A 18 -32.98 13.17 30.79
N GLU A 19 -33.39 13.90 31.83
CA GLU A 19 -32.53 14.16 33.00
C GLU A 19 -32.16 12.86 33.73
N ILE A 20 -33.12 11.94 33.90
CA ILE A 20 -32.89 10.61 34.49
C ILE A 20 -31.92 9.79 33.63
N LEU A 21 -32.13 9.75 32.31
CA LEU A 21 -31.23 9.08 31.37
C LEU A 21 -29.81 9.63 31.50
N GLU A 22 -29.67 10.96 31.54
CA GLU A 22 -28.37 11.62 31.62
C GLU A 22 -27.63 11.23 32.92
N GLU A 23 -28.32 11.26 34.07
CA GLU A 23 -27.75 10.83 35.35
C GLU A 23 -27.35 9.36 35.36
N ASP A 24 -28.20 8.46 34.82
CA ASP A 24 -27.88 7.04 34.75
C ASP A 24 -26.66 6.80 33.85
N LEU A 25 -26.63 7.37 32.64
CA LEU A 25 -25.52 7.23 31.71
C LEU A 25 -24.19 7.79 32.25
N LYS A 26 -24.21 8.89 33.02
CA LYS A 26 -23.02 9.43 33.71
C LYS A 26 -22.42 8.41 34.70
N SER A 27 -23.26 7.57 35.30
CA SER A 27 -22.84 6.58 36.29
C SER A 27 -22.45 5.21 35.69
N LYS A 28 -22.83 4.93 34.43
CA LYS A 28 -22.52 3.67 33.74
C LYS A 28 -21.04 3.58 33.39
N VAL A 29 -20.41 2.49 33.81
CA VAL A 29 -19.04 2.13 33.41
C VAL A 29 -19.10 0.93 32.47
N VAL A 30 -19.06 1.21 31.18
CA VAL A 30 -18.98 0.22 30.09
C VAL A 30 -17.78 0.51 29.18
N ASP A 31 -17.38 -0.45 28.34
CA ASP A 31 -16.25 -0.25 27.44
C ASP A 31 -16.58 0.80 26.35
N PHE A 32 -17.79 0.75 25.77
CA PHE A 32 -18.27 1.75 24.81
C PHE A 32 -19.77 2.02 24.96
N ILE A 33 -20.16 3.28 24.71
CA ILE A 33 -21.54 3.70 24.53
C ILE A 33 -21.75 4.09 23.06
N ILE A 34 -22.63 3.38 22.36
CA ILE A 34 -23.01 3.65 20.96
C ILE A 34 -24.29 4.48 21.00
N ILE A 35 -24.25 5.69 20.47
CA ILE A 35 -25.33 6.68 20.62
C ILE A 35 -25.81 7.12 19.25
N ASN A 36 -27.12 7.05 19.05
CA ASN A 36 -27.80 7.72 17.94
C ASN A 36 -28.75 8.79 18.47
N GLY A 37 -28.98 9.84 17.68
CA GLY A 37 -29.92 10.90 18.01
C GLY A 37 -29.57 12.25 17.39
N ASP A 38 -30.38 13.27 17.69
CA ASP A 38 -30.05 14.65 17.33
C ASP A 38 -28.64 15.02 17.82
N ARG A 39 -27.88 15.69 16.95
CA ARG A 39 -26.47 15.99 17.21
C ARG A 39 -26.32 16.97 18.36
N ASP A 40 -27.23 17.94 18.50
CA ASP A 40 -27.16 18.94 19.56
C ASP A 40 -27.40 18.26 20.91
N VAL A 41 -28.39 17.38 20.98
CA VAL A 41 -28.70 16.57 22.17
C VAL A 41 -27.55 15.62 22.52
N TYR A 42 -26.92 14.97 21.54
CA TYR A 42 -25.71 14.17 21.77
C TYR A 42 -24.58 15.03 22.35
N ASN A 43 -24.33 16.22 21.80
CA ASN A 43 -23.25 17.09 22.24
C ASN A 43 -23.44 17.56 23.69
N GLU A 44 -24.69 17.82 24.10
CA GLU A 44 -25.03 18.20 25.49
C GLU A 44 -24.58 17.12 26.48
N ILE A 45 -24.86 15.85 26.21
CA ILE A 45 -24.54 14.76 27.15
C ILE A 45 -23.12 14.20 26.99
N ALA A 46 -22.55 14.22 25.77
CA ALA A 46 -21.32 13.51 25.44
C ALA A 46 -20.10 13.98 26.26
N CYS A 47 -20.11 15.24 26.70
CA CYS A 47 -19.07 15.83 27.54
C CYS A 47 -19.06 15.29 28.98
N PHE A 48 -20.19 14.75 29.45
CA PHE A 48 -20.33 14.23 30.81
C PHE A 48 -20.14 12.71 30.90
N LEU A 49 -20.19 12.00 29.77
CA LEU A 49 -19.99 10.55 29.73
C LEU A 49 -18.53 10.19 29.96
N ILE A 50 -18.30 9.31 30.95
CA ILE A 50 -16.98 8.80 31.33
C ILE A 50 -16.51 7.73 30.34
N SER A 51 -17.42 6.85 29.90
CA SER A 51 -17.10 5.81 28.94
C SER A 51 -16.83 6.38 27.54
N PRO A 52 -15.94 5.75 26.76
CA PRO A 52 -15.80 6.03 25.33
C PRO A 52 -17.15 5.97 24.61
N LYS A 53 -17.40 6.93 23.72
CA LYS A 53 -18.68 7.08 23.02
C LYS A 53 -18.49 7.10 21.52
N ILE A 54 -19.47 6.57 20.80
CA ILE A 54 -19.49 6.51 19.34
C ILE A 54 -20.82 7.07 18.89
N TYR A 55 -20.79 8.22 18.22
CA TYR A 55 -21.98 8.80 17.63
C TYR A 55 -22.22 8.21 16.24
N VAL A 56 -23.39 7.59 16.03
CA VAL A 56 -23.74 6.92 14.76
C VAL A 56 -24.75 7.69 13.92
N GLY A 57 -24.95 8.98 14.23
CA GLY A 57 -25.86 9.88 13.52
C GLY A 57 -27.26 9.95 14.13
N PHE A 58 -28.17 10.60 13.41
CA PHE A 58 -29.55 10.79 13.85
C PHE A 58 -30.31 9.47 13.98
N SER A 59 -30.29 8.66 12.93
CA SER A 59 -31.03 7.39 12.88
C SER A 59 -30.21 6.26 13.51
N PRO A 60 -30.88 5.28 14.16
CA PRO A 60 -30.19 4.08 14.63
C PRO A 60 -29.61 3.30 13.44
N LEU A 61 -28.44 2.68 13.66
CA LEU A 61 -27.91 1.71 12.71
C LEU A 61 -28.88 0.54 12.58
N ASN A 62 -28.95 -0.05 11.38
CA ASN A 62 -29.62 -1.33 11.25
C ASN A 62 -28.88 -2.38 12.09
N LYS A 63 -29.57 -3.47 12.39
CA LYS A 63 -29.07 -4.50 13.30
C LYS A 63 -27.76 -5.16 12.84
N SER A 64 -27.61 -5.39 11.53
CA SER A 64 -26.40 -5.99 10.96
C SER A 64 -25.20 -5.06 11.16
N ASP A 65 -25.38 -3.78 10.89
CA ASP A 65 -24.34 -2.76 11.04
C ASP A 65 -23.97 -2.56 12.50
N LEU A 66 -24.95 -2.48 13.41
CA LEU A 66 -24.67 -2.38 14.83
C LEU A 66 -23.84 -3.57 15.34
N ASN A 67 -24.23 -4.80 14.99
CA ASN A 67 -23.47 -5.99 15.36
C ASN A 67 -22.07 -6.03 14.73
N GLY A 68 -21.95 -5.59 13.48
CA GLY A 68 -20.69 -5.46 12.76
C GLY A 68 -19.74 -4.46 13.42
N LEU A 69 -20.27 -3.31 13.81
CA LEU A 69 -19.52 -2.26 14.51
C LEU A 69 -19.01 -2.79 15.86
N CYS A 70 -19.88 -3.43 16.64
CA CYS A 70 -19.50 -4.04 17.91
C CYS A 70 -18.43 -5.13 17.74
N LEU A 71 -18.55 -5.99 16.71
CA LEU A 71 -17.53 -7.00 16.42
C LEU A 71 -16.18 -6.36 16.08
N LEU A 72 -16.19 -5.33 15.22
CA LEU A 72 -15.00 -4.62 14.81
C LEU A 72 -14.33 -3.91 15.99
N LEU A 73 -15.11 -3.23 16.85
CA LEU A 73 -14.60 -2.58 18.06
C LEU A 73 -14.01 -3.59 19.05
N SER A 74 -14.66 -4.74 19.23
CA SER A 74 -14.15 -5.84 20.05
C SER A 74 -12.79 -6.32 19.56
N HIS A 75 -12.67 -6.56 18.25
CA HIS A 75 -11.41 -6.95 17.63
C HIS A 75 -10.33 -5.88 17.78
N LEU A 76 -10.66 -4.60 17.52
CA LEU A 76 -9.69 -3.49 17.64
C LEU A 76 -9.14 -3.33 19.06
N ASN A 77 -9.96 -3.62 20.08
CA ASN A 77 -9.58 -3.60 21.50
C ASN A 77 -8.97 -4.93 21.99
N GLY A 78 -8.72 -5.90 21.10
CA GLY A 78 -8.11 -7.19 21.47
C GLY A 78 -9.02 -8.09 22.30
N SER A 79 -10.33 -7.84 22.28
CA SER A 79 -11.33 -8.68 22.95
C SER A 79 -11.79 -9.83 22.04
N SER A 80 -12.07 -10.99 22.62
CA SER A 80 -12.56 -12.17 21.90
C SER A 80 -14.07 -12.14 21.62
N GLY A 81 -14.78 -11.14 22.17
CA GLY A 81 -16.22 -10.98 22.01
C GLY A 81 -16.75 -9.74 22.73
N TYR A 82 -18.04 -9.46 22.49
CA TYR A 82 -18.75 -8.35 23.10
C TYR A 82 -20.13 -8.79 23.61
N ASN A 83 -20.62 -8.06 24.60
CA ASN A 83 -21.99 -8.08 25.07
C ASN A 83 -22.60 -6.72 24.73
N LEU A 84 -23.64 -6.74 23.89
CA LEU A 84 -24.38 -5.54 23.51
C LEU A 84 -25.68 -5.49 24.30
N ASN A 85 -25.81 -4.47 25.13
CA ASN A 85 -27.03 -4.15 25.86
C ASN A 85 -27.71 -2.95 25.21
N PHE A 86 -29.04 -2.92 25.21
CA PHE A 86 -29.81 -1.78 24.76
C PHE A 86 -30.41 -1.06 25.97
N TYR A 87 -30.36 0.27 25.95
CA TYR A 87 -31.04 1.05 26.97
C TYR A 87 -32.56 0.97 26.78
N GLU A 88 -33.25 0.30 27.69
CA GLU A 88 -34.71 0.14 27.72
C GLU A 88 -35.33 -0.38 26.39
N GLU A 89 -34.73 -1.40 25.79
CA GLU A 89 -35.30 -2.17 24.67
C GLU A 89 -35.31 -3.67 24.94
N ASP A 90 -36.36 -4.34 24.45
CA ASP A 90 -36.45 -5.79 24.47
C ASP A 90 -35.36 -6.41 23.57
N ASN A 91 -34.62 -7.35 24.17
CA ASN A 91 -33.51 -8.04 23.54
C ASN A 91 -33.96 -8.82 22.29
N ILE A 92 -33.42 -8.47 21.12
CA ILE A 92 -33.46 -9.36 19.97
C ILE A 92 -32.05 -9.45 19.39
N GLN A 93 -31.31 -10.51 19.69
CA GLN A 93 -30.05 -10.82 19.01
C GLN A 93 -30.28 -11.78 17.85
N THR A 94 -29.98 -11.33 16.64
CA THR A 94 -29.61 -12.18 15.51
C THR A 94 -28.27 -11.66 15.03
N LYS A 95 -27.27 -12.55 15.00
CA LYS A 95 -25.91 -12.25 14.56
C LYS A 95 -25.86 -12.28 13.04
N GLU A 96 -26.26 -11.19 12.39
CA GLU A 96 -25.91 -11.01 10.97
C GLU A 96 -24.46 -10.49 10.88
N GLN A 97 -23.71 -11.02 9.90
CA GLN A 97 -22.33 -10.60 9.65
C GLN A 97 -22.35 -9.40 8.70
N ASN A 98 -21.91 -8.24 9.18
CA ASN A 98 -21.65 -7.08 8.33
C ASN A 98 -20.40 -7.35 7.46
N PRO A 99 -20.51 -7.34 6.12
CA PRO A 99 -19.40 -7.67 5.22
C PRO A 99 -18.18 -6.74 5.35
N LEU A 100 -18.39 -5.46 5.65
CA LEU A 100 -17.31 -4.50 5.83
C LEU A 100 -16.49 -4.81 7.10
N ALA A 101 -17.17 -5.08 8.22
CA ALA A 101 -16.50 -5.45 9.47
C ALA A 101 -15.69 -6.74 9.33
N ALA A 102 -16.29 -7.78 8.72
CA ALA A 102 -15.60 -9.04 8.45
C ALA A 102 -14.33 -8.81 7.60
N SER A 103 -14.47 -8.06 6.50
CA SER A 103 -13.35 -7.76 5.61
C SER A 103 -12.22 -6.99 6.31
N PHE A 104 -12.54 -6.04 7.19
CA PHE A 104 -11.52 -5.34 8.00
C PHE A 104 -10.80 -6.27 8.97
N ILE A 105 -11.53 -7.13 9.68
CA ILE A 105 -10.94 -8.10 10.63
C ILE A 105 -10.02 -9.06 9.88
N ASP A 106 -10.52 -9.68 8.81
CA ASP A 106 -9.75 -10.64 8.02
C ASP A 106 -8.53 -9.97 7.36
N TYR A 107 -8.64 -8.71 6.92
CA TYR A 107 -7.52 -7.92 6.43
C TYR A 107 -6.45 -7.73 7.52
N LEU A 108 -6.85 -7.33 8.73
CA LEU A 108 -5.94 -7.05 9.85
C LEU A 108 -5.24 -8.32 10.36
N GLU A 109 -5.95 -9.43 10.44
CA GLU A 109 -5.42 -10.71 10.95
C GLU A 109 -4.57 -11.46 9.93
N SER A 110 -4.90 -11.37 8.64
CA SER A 110 -4.26 -12.22 7.64
C SER A 110 -2.78 -11.93 7.48
N LYS A 111 -1.98 -13.01 7.52
CA LYS A 111 -0.55 -13.00 7.19
C LYS A 111 -0.30 -13.32 5.72
N ASP A 112 -1.28 -13.89 5.04
CA ASP A 112 -1.21 -14.24 3.63
C ASP A 112 -1.55 -13.04 2.76
N ILE A 113 -0.63 -12.70 1.85
CA ILE A 113 -0.75 -11.51 1.02
C ILE A 113 -1.91 -11.60 0.03
N GLU A 114 -2.27 -12.80 -0.45
CA GLU A 114 -3.41 -12.97 -1.36
C GLU A 114 -4.74 -12.68 -0.66
N SER A 115 -4.87 -13.17 0.57
CA SER A 115 -6.00 -12.88 1.45
C SER A 115 -6.07 -11.38 1.80
N VAL A 116 -4.94 -10.76 2.14
CA VAL A 116 -4.86 -9.30 2.37
C VAL A 116 -5.36 -8.53 1.16
N MET A 117 -4.94 -8.92 -0.05
CA MET A 117 -5.36 -8.30 -1.30
C MET A 117 -6.85 -8.49 -1.58
N TYR A 118 -7.39 -9.68 -1.33
CA TYR A 118 -8.81 -9.97 -1.46
C TYR A 118 -9.63 -9.06 -0.53
N ASN A 119 -9.29 -9.05 0.77
CA ASN A 119 -10.01 -8.25 1.76
C ASN A 119 -9.87 -6.75 1.52
N THR A 120 -8.74 -6.27 0.98
CA THR A 120 -8.60 -4.86 0.59
C THR A 120 -9.65 -4.46 -0.46
N ARG A 121 -9.93 -5.34 -1.45
CA ARG A 121 -10.96 -5.10 -2.47
C ARG A 121 -12.36 -5.18 -1.89
N GLU A 122 -12.61 -6.12 -0.99
CA GLU A 122 -13.90 -6.22 -0.31
C GLU A 122 -14.17 -5.01 0.58
N ILE A 123 -13.16 -4.47 1.27
CA ILE A 123 -13.27 -3.20 1.98
C ILE A 123 -13.66 -2.08 1.02
N GLN A 124 -12.94 -1.90 -0.10
CA GLN A 124 -13.24 -0.84 -1.07
C GLN A 124 -14.69 -0.90 -1.58
N LYS A 125 -15.20 -2.09 -1.89
CA LYS A 125 -16.57 -2.27 -2.40
C LYS A 125 -17.64 -1.92 -1.36
N ASN A 126 -17.34 -2.18 -0.09
CA ASN A 126 -18.32 -2.11 0.99
C ASN A 126 -18.25 -0.81 1.80
N ILE A 127 -17.14 -0.06 1.74
CA ILE A 127 -16.90 1.12 2.61
C ILE A 127 -17.88 2.27 2.37
N SER A 128 -18.47 2.38 1.18
CA SER A 128 -19.49 3.38 0.88
C SER A 128 -20.92 2.94 1.23
N LEU A 129 -21.12 1.65 1.50
CA LEU A 129 -22.44 1.06 1.76
C LEU A 129 -22.73 0.98 3.25
N TYR A 130 -21.73 0.66 4.05
CA TYR A 130 -21.86 0.41 5.48
C TYR A 130 -21.25 1.53 6.30
N TYR A 131 -21.86 1.83 7.44
CA TYR A 131 -21.42 2.89 8.36
C TYR A 131 -21.41 4.29 7.74
N SER A 132 -22.26 4.53 6.74
CA SER A 132 -22.38 5.84 6.08
C SER A 132 -22.75 6.98 7.06
N SER A 133 -23.40 6.64 8.17
CA SER A 133 -23.77 7.59 9.23
C SER A 133 -22.69 7.81 10.30
N ILE A 134 -21.64 6.99 10.33
CA ILE A 134 -20.52 7.18 11.26
C ILE A 134 -19.59 8.26 10.69
N PRO A 135 -19.27 9.33 11.46
CA PRO A 135 -18.38 10.39 11.02
C PRO A 135 -17.12 9.88 10.29
N SER A 136 -16.83 10.53 9.18
CA SER A 136 -16.46 9.92 7.89
C SER A 136 -15.37 8.81 7.88
N ILE A 137 -15.77 7.56 8.19
CA ILE A 137 -14.96 6.34 7.94
C ILE A 137 -14.48 6.31 6.50
N GLU A 138 -15.38 6.58 5.55
CA GLU A 138 -15.05 6.61 4.13
C GLU A 138 -13.92 7.61 3.84
N LYS A 139 -14.07 8.88 4.24
CA LYS A 139 -13.07 9.92 3.95
C LYS A 139 -11.71 9.62 4.57
N THR A 140 -11.70 9.01 5.76
CA THR A 140 -10.47 8.70 6.50
C THR A 140 -9.75 7.49 5.91
N LEU A 141 -10.48 6.42 5.56
CA LEU A 141 -9.87 5.14 5.18
C LEU A 141 -9.78 4.91 3.68
N ARG A 142 -10.79 5.35 2.92
CA ARG A 142 -10.89 5.06 1.49
C ARG A 142 -9.63 5.45 0.71
N PRO A 143 -8.98 6.61 0.93
CA PRO A 143 -7.77 6.95 0.20
C PRO A 143 -6.63 5.95 0.42
N TYR A 144 -6.47 5.42 1.64
CA TYR A 144 -5.44 4.41 1.93
C TYR A 144 -5.77 3.04 1.31
N ILE A 145 -7.04 2.66 1.32
CA ILE A 145 -7.52 1.41 0.70
C ILE A 145 -7.34 1.48 -0.82
N ASP A 146 -7.75 2.58 -1.44
CA ASP A 146 -7.61 2.82 -2.88
C ASP A 146 -6.14 2.83 -3.30
N TYR A 147 -5.28 3.49 -2.52
CA TYR A 147 -3.84 3.45 -2.72
C TYR A 147 -3.29 2.01 -2.67
N ASN A 148 -3.63 1.24 -1.64
CA ASN A 148 -3.21 -0.17 -1.54
C ASN A 148 -3.66 -1.00 -2.74
N ILE A 149 -4.88 -0.80 -3.23
CA ILE A 149 -5.38 -1.49 -4.42
C ILE A 149 -4.55 -1.16 -5.64
N VAL A 150 -4.18 0.11 -5.84
CA VAL A 150 -3.32 0.52 -6.95
C VAL A 150 -1.95 -0.13 -6.84
N ILE A 151 -1.30 -0.08 -5.66
CA ILE A 151 0.01 -0.71 -5.45
C ILE A 151 -0.04 -2.21 -5.69
N PHE A 152 -1.01 -2.90 -5.11
CA PHE A 152 -1.18 -4.34 -5.34
C PHE A 152 -1.46 -4.67 -6.81
N SER A 153 -2.25 -3.82 -7.48
CA SER A 153 -2.53 -3.95 -8.90
C SER A 153 -1.25 -3.80 -9.72
N LEU A 154 -0.42 -2.79 -9.45
CA LEU A 154 0.89 -2.61 -10.08
C LEU A 154 1.77 -3.85 -9.88
N TYR A 155 1.74 -4.45 -8.70
CA TYR A 155 2.56 -5.63 -8.39
C TYR A 155 2.09 -6.93 -9.02
N LYS A 156 0.77 -7.13 -9.11
CA LYS A 156 0.19 -8.23 -9.93
C LYS A 156 0.33 -7.99 -11.42
N THR A 157 0.50 -6.73 -11.81
CA THR A 157 0.66 -6.22 -13.17
C THR A 157 1.48 -7.17 -14.02
N SER A 158 2.79 -7.22 -13.75
CA SER A 158 3.87 -7.82 -14.56
C SER A 158 3.91 -7.40 -16.05
N ILE A 159 2.75 -7.11 -16.63
CA ILE A 159 2.45 -6.55 -17.94
C ILE A 159 2.67 -5.04 -17.86
N GLY A 160 3.61 -4.57 -18.67
CA GLY A 160 3.96 -3.16 -18.77
C GLY A 160 5.19 -2.74 -17.97
N ILE A 161 6.01 -3.67 -17.49
CA ILE A 161 7.26 -3.31 -16.84
C ILE A 161 8.40 -3.39 -17.83
N CYS A 162 9.08 -2.25 -18.06
CA CYS A 162 10.21 -2.02 -18.94
C CYS A 162 11.26 -3.15 -18.85
N ARG A 163 11.26 -4.11 -19.78
CA ARG A 163 12.22 -5.23 -19.77
C ARG A 163 13.52 -4.81 -20.46
N TYR A 164 14.64 -5.45 -20.13
CA TYR A 164 15.91 -5.21 -20.83
C TYR A 164 15.78 -5.34 -22.35
N ASN A 165 15.15 -6.40 -22.85
CA ASN A 165 14.92 -6.61 -24.29
C ASN A 165 13.92 -5.61 -24.92
N GLU A 166 13.18 -4.85 -24.12
CA GLU A 166 12.34 -3.73 -24.57
C GLU A 166 13.19 -2.44 -24.60
N MET A 167 13.99 -2.20 -23.55
CA MET A 167 14.96 -1.10 -23.47
C MET A 167 16.05 -1.17 -24.55
N GLU A 168 16.49 -2.38 -24.87
CA GLU A 168 17.45 -2.69 -25.94
C GLU A 168 16.91 -2.30 -27.31
N LYS A 169 15.59 -2.24 -27.53
CA LYS A 169 15.02 -1.92 -28.85
C LYS A 169 14.52 -0.49 -28.96
N ASP A 170 13.97 0.04 -27.88
CA ASP A 170 13.46 1.41 -27.82
C ASP A 170 13.28 1.82 -26.34
N LEU A 171 14.36 2.35 -25.75
CA LEU A 171 14.38 2.82 -24.36
C LEU A 171 13.23 3.78 -24.06
N TYR A 172 13.04 4.80 -24.89
CA TYR A 172 12.08 5.88 -24.62
C TYR A 172 10.63 5.41 -24.77
N ARG A 173 10.34 4.53 -25.72
CA ARG A 173 9.03 3.88 -25.79
C ARG A 173 8.77 2.96 -24.60
N SER A 174 9.80 2.26 -24.13
CA SER A 174 9.71 1.37 -22.97
C SER A 174 9.50 2.15 -21.66
N LEU A 175 10.08 3.35 -21.55
CA LEU A 175 9.80 4.30 -20.48
C LEU A 175 8.33 4.78 -20.49
N ARG A 176 7.76 5.01 -21.68
CA ARG A 176 6.36 5.46 -21.91
C ARG A 176 5.31 4.37 -21.69
N ASN A 177 5.37 3.69 -20.55
CA ASN A 177 4.37 2.69 -20.22
C ASN A 177 3.02 3.32 -19.82
N ALA A 178 2.09 3.35 -20.77
CA ALA A 178 0.75 3.90 -20.57
C ALA A 178 -0.02 3.16 -19.47
N THR A 179 0.20 1.85 -19.29
CA THR A 179 -0.50 1.06 -18.26
C THR A 179 -0.08 1.48 -16.85
N ILE A 180 1.22 1.62 -16.59
CA ILE A 180 1.75 2.10 -15.31
C ILE A 180 1.26 3.54 -15.06
N SER A 181 1.43 4.41 -16.05
CA SER A 181 1.03 5.82 -15.96
C SER A 181 -0.47 5.99 -15.64
N ASN A 182 -1.34 5.24 -16.31
CA ASN A 182 -2.79 5.30 -16.08
C ASN A 182 -3.17 4.82 -14.67
N ARG A 183 -2.57 3.74 -14.19
CA ARG A 183 -2.83 3.20 -12.85
C ARG A 183 -2.37 4.14 -11.75
N LEU A 184 -1.19 4.74 -11.94
CA LEU A 184 -0.65 5.72 -11.02
C LEU A 184 -1.49 7.01 -11.01
N ASN A 185 -1.97 7.48 -12.17
CA ASN A 185 -2.88 8.63 -12.26
C ASN A 185 -4.17 8.44 -11.44
N VAL A 186 -4.73 7.24 -11.41
CA VAL A 186 -5.90 6.94 -10.56
C VAL A 186 -5.57 7.13 -9.08
N ALA A 187 -4.41 6.66 -8.62
CA ALA A 187 -3.97 6.87 -7.23
C ALA A 187 -3.77 8.36 -6.88
N LEU A 188 -3.34 9.19 -7.84
CA LEU A 188 -3.15 10.63 -7.62
C LEU A 188 -4.49 11.35 -7.34
N CYS A 189 -5.55 11.02 -8.08
CA CYS A 189 -6.82 11.73 -7.97
C CYS A 189 -7.51 11.57 -6.60
N ASP A 190 -7.36 10.42 -5.95
CA ASP A 190 -8.04 10.10 -4.68
C ASP A 190 -7.21 10.44 -3.44
N ALA A 191 -5.88 10.31 -3.50
CA ALA A 191 -4.99 10.56 -2.37
C ALA A 191 -4.85 12.05 -2.02
N TYR A 192 -4.90 12.95 -3.01
CA TYR A 192 -4.60 14.38 -2.84
C TYR A 192 -5.53 15.14 -1.90
N LYS A 193 -6.79 14.70 -1.77
CA LYS A 193 -7.81 15.51 -1.08
C LYS A 193 -7.85 15.31 0.43
N ASN A 194 -7.35 14.19 0.96
CA ASN A 194 -7.67 13.78 2.33
C ASN A 194 -6.50 13.18 3.14
N CYS A 195 -5.33 12.90 2.53
CA CYS A 195 -4.24 12.21 3.22
C CYS A 195 -2.87 12.91 3.06
N PRO A 196 -2.48 13.78 4.02
CA PRO A 196 -1.19 14.49 3.99
C PRO A 196 0.02 13.54 3.90
N ASP A 197 -0.06 12.40 4.59
CA ASP A 197 1.03 11.41 4.65
C ASP A 197 1.34 10.76 3.28
N LEU A 198 0.43 10.88 2.29
CA LEU A 198 0.63 10.39 0.93
C LEU A 198 1.17 11.46 -0.02
N PHE A 199 1.26 12.73 0.42
CA PHE A 199 1.58 13.85 -0.47
C PHE A 199 2.93 13.68 -1.20
N ASP A 200 3.97 13.28 -0.48
CA ASP A 200 5.31 13.16 -1.03
C ASP A 200 5.40 12.09 -2.12
N ILE A 201 4.82 10.90 -1.89
CA ILE A 201 4.86 9.82 -2.88
C ILE A 201 4.02 10.17 -4.11
N VAL A 202 2.89 10.84 -3.91
CA VAL A 202 2.04 11.35 -4.97
C VAL A 202 2.79 12.38 -5.82
N LYS A 203 3.54 13.32 -5.21
CA LYS A 203 4.42 14.25 -5.94
C LYS A 203 5.52 13.54 -6.73
N CYS A 204 6.13 12.50 -6.17
CA CYS A 204 7.12 11.71 -6.90
C CYS A 204 6.51 10.99 -8.11
N ILE A 205 5.27 10.50 -8.00
CA ILE A 205 4.54 9.90 -9.13
C ILE A 205 4.25 10.94 -10.23
N GLU A 206 3.84 12.15 -9.86
CA GLU A 206 3.66 13.25 -10.83
C GLU A 206 4.97 13.55 -11.58
N ASN A 207 6.07 13.67 -10.85
CA ASN A 207 7.40 13.91 -11.43
C ASN A 207 7.82 12.79 -12.38
N TYR A 208 7.59 11.52 -12.01
CA TYR A 208 7.82 10.38 -12.91
C TYR A 208 7.04 10.53 -14.23
N ILE A 209 5.76 10.87 -14.17
CA ILE A 209 4.92 11.05 -15.37
C ILE A 209 5.46 12.18 -16.26
N ILE A 210 5.96 13.26 -15.66
CA ILE A 210 6.61 14.36 -16.40
C ILE A 210 7.89 13.87 -17.07
N MET A 211 8.79 13.22 -16.32
CA MET A 211 10.07 12.70 -16.83
C MET A 211 9.86 11.76 -18.03
N VAL A 212 8.87 10.86 -17.94
CA VAL A 212 8.53 9.95 -19.04
C VAL A 212 8.05 10.70 -20.29
N LYS A 213 7.24 11.75 -20.13
CA LYS A 213 6.77 12.57 -21.26
C LYS A 213 7.89 13.35 -21.93
N THR A 214 8.88 13.79 -21.16
CA THR A 214 10.03 14.55 -21.65
C THR A 214 11.22 13.68 -22.06
N ASN A 215 11.07 12.35 -22.05
CA ASN A 215 12.15 11.39 -22.33
C ASN A 215 13.38 11.57 -21.41
N ASN A 216 13.18 12.02 -20.17
CA ASN A 216 14.27 12.13 -19.21
C ASN A 216 14.65 10.72 -18.70
N ILE A 217 15.94 10.39 -18.79
CA ILE A 217 16.53 9.12 -18.33
C ILE A 217 16.41 8.91 -16.81
N ASP A 218 16.24 9.98 -16.03
CA ASP A 218 15.99 9.90 -14.58
C ASP A 218 14.74 9.06 -14.25
N ALA A 219 13.78 8.94 -15.19
CA ALA A 219 12.64 8.04 -15.06
C ALA A 219 13.05 6.56 -14.87
N LEU A 220 14.26 6.16 -15.27
CA LEU A 220 14.78 4.81 -15.02
C LEU A 220 14.93 4.52 -13.53
N THR A 221 15.25 5.53 -12.71
CA THR A 221 15.39 5.36 -11.26
C THR A 221 14.06 5.00 -10.59
N PHE A 222 12.92 5.44 -11.15
CA PHE A 222 11.59 4.97 -10.75
C PHE A 222 11.44 3.46 -10.98
N TYR A 223 11.84 2.97 -12.16
CA TYR A 223 11.78 1.54 -12.48
C TYR A 223 12.70 0.71 -11.59
N VAL A 224 13.89 1.19 -11.26
CA VAL A 224 14.79 0.53 -10.29
C VAL A 224 14.08 0.33 -8.95
N ALA A 225 13.47 1.39 -8.39
CA ALA A 225 12.73 1.30 -7.13
C ALA A 225 11.51 0.36 -7.24
N LEU A 226 10.75 0.45 -8.34
CA LEU A 226 9.62 -0.44 -8.62
C LEU A 226 10.04 -1.91 -8.67
N PHE A 227 11.17 -2.21 -9.32
CA PHE A 227 11.71 -3.56 -9.43
C PHE A 227 12.15 -4.15 -8.09
N LEU A 228 12.79 -3.34 -7.24
CA LEU A 228 13.13 -3.77 -5.88
C LEU A 228 11.88 -4.07 -5.07
N ASN A 229 10.85 -3.23 -5.15
CA ASN A 229 9.60 -3.50 -4.45
C ASN A 229 8.84 -4.72 -4.99
N LEU A 230 8.81 -4.91 -6.30
CA LEU A 230 8.27 -6.12 -6.94
C LEU A 230 9.02 -7.37 -6.49
N SER A 231 10.35 -7.30 -6.44
CA SER A 231 11.19 -8.39 -5.99
C SER A 231 10.80 -8.81 -4.57
N LEU A 232 10.72 -7.84 -3.65
CA LEU A 232 10.37 -8.09 -2.25
C LEU A 232 8.92 -8.59 -2.09
N PHE A 233 7.99 -8.05 -2.88
CA PHE A 233 6.61 -8.50 -2.91
C PHE A 233 6.49 -9.98 -3.30
N ASN A 234 7.21 -10.40 -4.35
CA ASN A 234 7.21 -11.80 -4.79
C ASN A 234 7.96 -12.72 -3.82
N LYS A 235 9.00 -12.21 -3.13
CA LYS A 235 9.63 -12.95 -2.01
C LYS A 235 8.61 -13.26 -0.93
N ASN A 236 7.77 -12.30 -0.53
CA ASN A 236 6.74 -12.50 0.49
C ASN A 236 5.64 -13.48 0.07
N ARG A 237 5.49 -13.73 -1.24
CA ARG A 237 4.63 -14.77 -1.82
C ARG A 237 5.31 -16.14 -1.94
N ASN A 238 6.57 -16.25 -1.53
CA ASN A 238 7.44 -17.40 -1.80
C ASN A 238 7.64 -17.69 -3.30
N GLU A 239 7.44 -16.69 -4.16
CA GLU A 239 7.62 -16.78 -5.62
C GLU A 239 9.06 -16.39 -6.00
N TYR A 240 10.03 -17.15 -5.50
CA TYR A 240 11.45 -16.79 -5.57
C TYR A 240 11.98 -16.61 -6.99
N SER A 241 11.56 -17.43 -7.97
CA SER A 241 11.95 -17.24 -9.37
C SER A 241 11.61 -15.85 -9.90
N ILE A 242 10.41 -15.34 -9.55
CA ILE A 242 9.95 -14.01 -9.95
C ILE A 242 10.68 -12.93 -9.13
N ALA A 243 10.90 -13.19 -7.84
CA ALA A 243 11.65 -12.28 -6.97
C ALA A 243 13.07 -12.01 -7.49
N TYR A 244 13.85 -13.05 -7.80
CA TYR A 244 15.20 -12.90 -8.34
C TYR A 244 15.21 -12.28 -9.75
N LEU A 245 14.22 -12.57 -10.59
CA LEU A 245 14.08 -11.94 -11.89
C LEU A 245 13.96 -10.42 -11.76
N TYR A 246 13.08 -9.92 -10.88
CA TYR A 246 12.94 -8.47 -10.67
C TYR A 246 14.15 -7.87 -9.97
N LEU A 247 14.82 -8.62 -9.09
CA LEU A 247 16.06 -8.17 -8.48
C LEU A 247 17.15 -7.93 -9.54
N GLN A 248 17.27 -8.85 -10.50
CA GLN A 248 18.19 -8.70 -11.64
C GLN A 248 17.78 -7.52 -12.53
N ARG A 249 16.47 -7.30 -12.77
CA ARG A 249 16.00 -6.14 -13.54
C ARG A 249 16.33 -4.80 -12.88
N ALA A 250 16.37 -4.73 -11.56
CA ALA A 250 16.82 -3.54 -10.86
C ALA A 250 18.29 -3.23 -11.18
N VAL A 251 19.17 -4.26 -11.16
CA VAL A 251 20.58 -4.14 -11.56
C VAL A 251 20.73 -3.70 -13.01
N GLU A 252 19.99 -4.36 -13.91
CA GLU A 252 19.96 -4.03 -15.35
C GLU A 252 19.65 -2.56 -15.59
N THR A 253 18.55 -2.09 -14.99
CA THR A 253 18.04 -0.73 -15.19
C THR A 253 18.95 0.32 -14.57
N ALA A 254 19.53 0.03 -13.40
CA ALA A 254 20.48 0.93 -12.75
C ALA A 254 21.76 1.10 -13.55
N LEU A 255 22.28 0.02 -14.16
CA LEU A 255 23.46 0.09 -15.03
C LEU A 255 23.19 0.88 -16.31
N ILE A 256 22.03 0.67 -16.95
CA ILE A 256 21.64 1.46 -18.14
C ILE A 256 21.57 2.94 -17.79
N TYR A 257 20.90 3.30 -16.69
CA TYR A 257 20.85 4.68 -16.20
C TYR A 257 22.25 5.26 -16.02
N HIS A 258 23.12 4.56 -15.31
CA HIS A 258 24.49 5.02 -15.04
C HIS A 258 25.30 5.28 -16.29
N PHE A 259 25.29 4.35 -17.24
CA PHE A 259 26.08 4.50 -18.44
C PHE A 259 25.53 5.57 -19.37
N LEU A 260 24.21 5.80 -19.40
CA LEU A 260 23.62 6.93 -20.12
C LEU A 260 23.97 8.27 -19.46
N ASP A 261 23.85 8.36 -18.13
CA ASP A 261 24.17 9.56 -17.35
C ASP A 261 25.65 9.95 -17.47
N ASN A 262 26.55 8.96 -17.56
CA ASN A 262 27.98 9.16 -17.76
C ASN A 262 28.39 9.25 -19.24
N ASP A 263 27.43 9.28 -20.16
CA ASP A 263 27.68 9.43 -21.60
C ASP A 263 28.57 8.30 -22.20
N ILE A 264 28.49 7.08 -21.64
CA ILE A 264 29.29 5.90 -22.03
C ILE A 264 28.53 5.02 -23.04
N ILE A 265 27.21 4.91 -22.91
CA ILE A 265 26.35 4.23 -23.88
C ILE A 265 25.43 5.24 -24.54
N GLU A 266 24.93 4.90 -25.72
CA GLU A 266 23.98 5.71 -26.48
C GLU A 266 22.84 4.87 -27.05
N VAL A 267 21.76 5.53 -27.43
CA VAL A 267 20.67 4.92 -28.20
C VAL A 267 20.97 5.18 -29.68
N ASN A 268 21.25 4.12 -30.43
CA ASN A 268 21.56 4.20 -31.86
C ASN A 268 20.31 4.61 -32.69
N ASP A 269 20.51 4.90 -33.97
CA ASP A 269 19.44 5.34 -34.88
C ASP A 269 18.26 4.34 -35.02
N TYR A 270 18.48 3.08 -34.65
CA TYR A 270 17.48 2.01 -34.68
C TYR A 270 16.83 1.75 -33.31
N GLY A 271 17.18 2.53 -32.28
CA GLY A 271 16.67 2.42 -30.91
C GLY A 271 17.47 1.46 -30.00
N GLY A 272 18.54 0.87 -30.54
CA GLY A 272 19.49 -0.04 -29.91
C GLY A 272 20.37 0.62 -28.86
N LEU A 273 20.63 -0.05 -27.72
CA LEU A 273 21.69 0.40 -26.79
C LEU A 273 23.05 -0.11 -27.26
N SER A 274 24.00 0.79 -27.49
CA SER A 274 25.40 0.47 -27.83
C SER A 274 26.37 1.28 -26.97
N PHE A 275 27.59 0.75 -26.78
CA PHE A 275 28.67 1.58 -26.26
C PHE A 275 29.02 2.66 -27.28
N LYS A 276 29.36 3.86 -26.80
CA LYS A 276 29.72 4.96 -27.71
C LYS A 276 30.91 4.58 -28.59
N GLY A 277 30.72 4.72 -29.90
CA GLY A 277 31.72 4.39 -30.90
C GLY A 277 31.77 2.90 -31.29
N ASP A 278 30.98 2.04 -30.66
CA ASP A 278 30.81 0.65 -31.08
C ASP A 278 29.66 0.53 -32.10
N VAL A 279 29.88 -0.33 -33.10
CA VAL A 279 28.87 -0.65 -34.13
C VAL A 279 27.88 -1.70 -33.64
N ASN A 280 28.27 -2.48 -32.62
CA ASN A 280 27.49 -3.59 -32.11
C ASN A 280 26.60 -3.17 -30.93
N GLU A 281 25.41 -3.77 -30.86
CA GLU A 281 24.48 -3.59 -29.74
C GLU A 281 24.91 -4.40 -28.52
N ILE A 282 24.52 -3.94 -27.34
CA ILE A 282 24.78 -4.62 -26.07
C ILE A 282 23.76 -5.76 -25.93
N HIS A 283 24.21 -7.01 -26.04
CA HIS A 283 23.33 -8.18 -26.09
C HIS A 283 22.90 -8.73 -24.71
N GLY A 284 23.32 -8.08 -23.64
CA GLY A 284 22.89 -8.44 -22.30
C GLY A 284 23.59 -7.70 -21.18
N VAL A 285 22.95 -7.71 -20.01
CA VAL A 285 23.46 -7.08 -18.79
C VAL A 285 24.82 -7.60 -18.32
N GLY A 286 25.21 -8.80 -18.72
CA GLY A 286 26.54 -9.34 -18.41
C GLY A 286 27.68 -8.44 -18.92
N GLU A 287 27.49 -7.80 -20.08
CA GLU A 287 28.46 -6.86 -20.64
C GLU A 287 28.52 -5.57 -19.81
N LEU A 288 27.37 -5.04 -19.41
CA LEU A 288 27.27 -3.87 -18.53
C LEU A 288 27.90 -4.12 -17.16
N ILE A 289 27.66 -5.28 -16.55
CA ILE A 289 28.26 -5.69 -15.26
C ILE A 289 29.77 -5.79 -15.39
N LYS A 290 30.25 -6.43 -16.47
CA LYS A 290 31.68 -6.58 -16.73
C LYS A 290 32.36 -5.23 -16.89
N GLU A 291 31.77 -4.33 -17.67
CA GLU A 291 32.30 -2.98 -17.90
C GLU A 291 32.34 -2.16 -16.61
N PHE A 292 31.27 -2.22 -15.81
CA PHE A 292 31.20 -1.49 -14.54
C PHE A 292 32.31 -1.92 -13.57
N PHE A 293 32.46 -3.23 -13.33
CA PHE A 293 33.47 -3.75 -12.39
C PHE A 293 34.89 -3.76 -12.95
N ALA A 294 35.09 -3.57 -14.26
CA ALA A 294 36.40 -3.26 -14.81
C ALA A 294 36.89 -1.87 -14.36
N ARG A 295 35.94 -0.94 -14.11
CA ARG A 295 36.19 0.44 -13.67
C ARG A 295 36.09 0.63 -12.15
N SER A 296 35.28 -0.18 -11.47
CA SER A 296 35.05 -0.13 -10.02
C SER A 296 35.58 -1.38 -9.31
N LYS A 297 36.56 -1.21 -8.41
CA LYS A 297 37.21 -2.32 -7.68
C LYS A 297 36.51 -2.63 -6.35
N ASP A 298 35.27 -3.11 -6.42
CA ASP A 298 34.61 -3.76 -5.28
C ASP A 298 34.42 -5.26 -5.54
N ASN A 299 35.36 -6.06 -5.01
CA ASN A 299 35.40 -7.49 -5.26
C ASN A 299 34.22 -8.25 -4.63
N ASP A 300 33.70 -7.81 -3.49
CA ASP A 300 32.65 -8.54 -2.78
C ASP A 300 31.28 -8.22 -3.36
N LEU A 301 31.02 -6.94 -3.67
CA LEU A 301 29.83 -6.53 -4.40
C LEU A 301 29.79 -7.19 -5.79
N SER A 302 30.93 -7.21 -6.49
CA SER A 302 31.07 -7.87 -7.79
C SER A 302 30.67 -9.35 -7.73
N LYS A 303 31.19 -10.11 -6.75
CA LYS A 303 30.81 -11.53 -6.57
C LYS A 303 29.31 -11.71 -6.38
N LYS A 304 28.66 -10.85 -5.59
CA LYS A 304 27.21 -10.94 -5.32
C LYS A 304 26.38 -10.60 -6.56
N ILE A 305 26.73 -9.56 -7.30
CA ILE A 305 26.04 -9.18 -8.55
C ILE A 305 26.23 -10.27 -9.63
N TRP A 306 27.44 -10.83 -9.77
CA TRP A 306 27.68 -11.96 -10.67
C TRP A 306 26.94 -13.23 -10.25
N LYS A 307 26.84 -13.50 -8.94
CA LYS A 307 26.03 -14.61 -8.41
C LYS A 307 24.57 -14.44 -8.82
N LEU A 308 23.99 -13.25 -8.68
CA LEU A 308 22.62 -12.96 -9.10
C LEU A 308 22.42 -13.18 -10.60
N ASN A 309 23.32 -12.66 -11.45
CA ASN A 309 23.26 -12.83 -12.90
C ASN A 309 23.33 -14.32 -13.29
N SER A 310 24.24 -15.08 -12.67
CA SER A 310 24.38 -16.52 -12.87
C SER A 310 23.12 -17.29 -12.45
N LEU A 311 22.55 -16.95 -11.29
CA LEU A 311 21.32 -17.54 -10.80
C LEU A 311 20.17 -17.29 -11.78
N ARG A 312 19.94 -16.03 -12.17
CA ARG A 312 18.89 -15.66 -13.13
C ARG A 312 19.01 -16.48 -14.41
N ASN A 313 20.20 -16.61 -15.00
CA ASN A 313 20.37 -17.34 -16.26
C ASN A 313 20.07 -18.84 -16.15
N LYS A 314 20.23 -19.44 -14.96
CA LYS A 314 19.90 -20.85 -14.71
C LYS A 314 18.41 -21.07 -14.42
N MET A 315 17.63 -20.02 -14.14
CA MET A 315 16.23 -20.15 -13.71
C MET A 315 15.28 -20.50 -14.85
N LEU A 316 14.16 -21.13 -14.48
CA LEU A 316 13.05 -21.50 -15.39
C LEU A 316 12.49 -20.32 -16.18
N LEU A 317 12.42 -19.13 -15.57
CA LEU A 317 11.91 -17.91 -16.21
C LEU A 317 12.92 -17.22 -17.13
N ALA A 318 14.11 -17.81 -17.34
CA ALA A 318 15.13 -17.33 -18.25
C ALA A 318 15.52 -18.42 -19.27
N HIS A 319 16.59 -19.17 -19.01
CA HIS A 319 17.15 -20.13 -19.97
C HIS A 319 17.41 -21.53 -19.40
N GLY A 320 17.12 -21.77 -18.11
CA GLY A 320 17.44 -23.04 -17.45
C GLY A 320 16.23 -23.70 -16.79
N TYR A 321 16.50 -24.64 -15.89
CA TYR A 321 15.49 -25.44 -15.17
C TYR A 321 15.58 -25.29 -13.65
N TYR A 322 16.43 -24.39 -13.16
CA TYR A 322 16.65 -24.19 -11.73
C TYR A 322 15.48 -23.43 -11.10
N THR A 323 15.01 -23.91 -9.94
CA THR A 323 14.06 -23.18 -9.10
C THR A 323 14.81 -22.72 -7.86
N PRO A 324 15.01 -21.40 -7.68
CA PRO A 324 15.79 -20.86 -6.57
C PRO A 324 14.99 -20.92 -5.27
N SER A 325 15.70 -21.05 -4.15
CA SER A 325 15.12 -20.89 -2.81
C SER A 325 15.39 -19.50 -2.23
N GLY A 326 14.77 -19.18 -1.09
CA GLY A 326 14.97 -17.92 -0.38
C GLY A 326 16.30 -17.78 0.36
N VAL A 327 17.16 -18.81 0.36
CA VAL A 327 18.37 -18.87 1.23
C VAL A 327 19.31 -17.69 1.02
N ASP A 328 19.56 -17.32 -0.23
CA ASP A 328 20.49 -16.24 -0.58
C ASP A 328 19.80 -14.89 -0.81
N TYR A 329 18.47 -14.83 -0.74
CA TYR A 329 17.71 -13.71 -1.28
C TYR A 329 18.00 -12.41 -0.52
N ASP A 330 17.97 -12.44 0.81
CA ASP A 330 18.12 -11.22 1.62
C ASP A 330 19.52 -10.62 1.52
N ASP A 331 20.57 -11.45 1.44
CA ASP A 331 21.94 -10.99 1.20
C ASP A 331 22.10 -10.35 -0.19
N LEU A 332 21.55 -10.99 -1.22
CA LEU A 332 21.58 -10.46 -2.59
C LEU A 332 20.73 -9.19 -2.72
N TYR A 333 19.59 -9.12 -2.05
CA TYR A 333 18.73 -7.93 -2.04
C TYR A 333 19.44 -6.72 -1.41
N CYS A 334 20.10 -6.93 -0.27
CA CYS A 334 20.91 -5.90 0.38
C CYS A 334 22.08 -5.44 -0.51
N ALA A 335 22.79 -6.38 -1.14
CA ALA A 335 23.88 -6.07 -2.06
C ALA A 335 23.41 -5.27 -3.28
N VAL A 336 22.26 -5.61 -3.87
CA VAL A 336 21.71 -4.83 -4.99
C VAL A 336 21.29 -3.43 -4.55
N LYS A 337 20.70 -3.27 -3.36
CA LYS A 337 20.39 -1.94 -2.83
C LYS A 337 21.64 -1.08 -2.66
N GLU A 338 22.70 -1.65 -2.10
CA GLU A 338 24.00 -0.98 -1.96
C GLU A 338 24.58 -0.61 -3.33
N PHE A 339 24.57 -1.55 -4.28
CA PHE A 339 25.01 -1.34 -5.65
C PHE A 339 24.27 -0.18 -6.34
N VAL A 340 22.93 -0.13 -6.24
CA VAL A 340 22.13 0.96 -6.81
C VAL A 340 22.50 2.31 -6.19
N LEU A 341 22.67 2.38 -4.87
CA LEU A 341 23.03 3.61 -4.17
C LEU A 341 24.43 4.14 -4.51
N ASN A 342 25.33 3.23 -4.92
CA ASN A 342 26.69 3.57 -5.37
C ASN A 342 26.71 4.07 -6.83
N ILE A 343 25.71 3.71 -7.62
CA ILE A 343 25.68 3.95 -9.07
C ILE A 343 24.90 5.21 -9.44
N ILE A 344 23.86 5.54 -8.69
CA ILE A 344 23.14 6.80 -8.83
C ILE A 344 23.97 7.90 -8.13
N SER A 345 24.82 8.56 -8.90
CA SER A 345 25.81 9.56 -8.45
C SER A 345 25.17 10.90 -8.04
N SER A 346 24.15 11.33 -8.75
CA SER A 346 23.49 12.62 -8.53
C SER A 346 22.52 12.58 -7.33
N GLU A 347 22.59 13.59 -6.45
CA GLU A 347 21.77 13.65 -5.23
C GLU A 347 20.26 13.67 -5.50
N GLU A 348 19.82 14.40 -6.53
CA GLU A 348 18.39 14.54 -6.85
C GLU A 348 17.76 13.22 -7.33
N PRO A 349 18.32 12.52 -8.35
CA PRO A 349 17.85 11.19 -8.74
C PRO A 349 17.91 10.16 -7.60
N LYS A 350 18.92 10.25 -6.73
CA LYS A 350 19.06 9.38 -5.56
C LYS A 350 17.94 9.61 -4.55
N ALA A 351 17.66 10.87 -4.20
CA ALA A 351 16.56 11.24 -3.31
C ALA A 351 15.20 10.84 -3.89
N PHE A 352 15.02 11.00 -5.20
CA PHE A 352 13.82 10.56 -5.90
C PHE A 352 13.64 9.03 -5.82
N TYR A 353 14.69 8.26 -6.15
CA TYR A 353 14.72 6.81 -6.01
C TYR A 353 14.35 6.35 -4.60
N GLU A 354 14.94 6.94 -3.56
CA GLU A 354 14.69 6.56 -2.16
C GLU A 354 13.25 6.84 -1.75
N LYS A 355 12.68 7.99 -2.16
CA LYS A 355 11.26 8.31 -1.92
C LYS A 355 10.33 7.31 -2.58
N ILE A 356 10.58 6.93 -3.84
CA ILE A 356 9.77 5.90 -4.52
C ILE A 356 9.95 4.54 -3.84
N LEU A 357 11.18 4.12 -3.54
CA LEU A 357 11.45 2.82 -2.92
C LEU A 357 10.74 2.68 -1.57
N ASN A 358 10.69 3.77 -0.79
CA ASN A 358 10.05 3.77 0.52
C ASN A 358 8.54 3.99 0.45
N GLY A 359 8.07 4.88 -0.43
CA GLY A 359 6.68 5.30 -0.51
C GLY A 359 5.81 4.40 -1.38
N LEU A 360 6.32 3.84 -2.48
CA LEU A 360 5.58 2.97 -3.39
C LEU A 360 5.44 1.57 -2.78
N LYS A 361 4.78 1.43 -1.63
CA LYS A 361 4.53 0.17 -0.93
C LYS A 361 3.12 0.21 -0.34
N PRO A 362 2.47 -0.95 -0.14
CA PRO A 362 1.19 -0.95 0.58
C PRO A 362 1.35 -0.31 1.95
N ILE A 363 0.40 0.55 2.31
CA ILE A 363 0.25 1.11 3.65
C ILE A 363 0.08 -0.04 4.63
N GLY A 364 0.92 -0.04 5.67
CA GLY A 364 0.95 -1.10 6.66
C GLY A 364 -0.38 -1.22 7.41
N LYS A 365 -0.74 -2.46 7.76
CA LYS A 365 -1.99 -2.79 8.47
C LYS A 365 -2.15 -2.02 9.78
N GLU A 366 -1.05 -1.76 10.50
CA GLU A 366 -1.07 -0.96 11.74
C GLU A 366 -1.50 0.49 11.52
N LYS A 367 -1.09 1.11 10.40
CA LYS A 367 -1.56 2.44 10.05
C LYS A 367 -3.04 2.42 9.72
N ILE A 368 -3.50 1.45 8.91
CA ILE A 368 -4.94 1.27 8.62
C ILE A 368 -5.74 1.05 9.91
N LYS A 369 -5.25 0.21 10.82
CA LYS A 369 -5.85 -0.03 12.14
C LYS A 369 -5.98 1.26 12.93
N LYS A 370 -4.90 2.06 13.01
CA LYS A 370 -4.90 3.34 13.71
C LYS A 370 -5.90 4.34 13.12
N GLU A 371 -5.94 4.48 11.80
CA GLU A 371 -6.87 5.37 11.11
C GLU A 371 -8.33 4.90 11.26
N LEU A 372 -8.56 3.59 11.27
CA LEU A 372 -9.89 3.00 11.50
C LEU A 372 -10.34 3.25 12.95
N SER A 373 -9.48 3.03 13.94
CA SER A 373 -9.75 3.39 15.33
C SER A 373 -10.01 4.89 15.47
N PHE A 374 -9.24 5.75 14.81
CA PHE A 374 -9.46 7.19 14.85
C PHE A 374 -10.83 7.57 14.26
N ALA A 375 -11.20 7.00 13.10
CA ALA A 375 -12.49 7.25 12.46
C ALA A 375 -13.67 6.81 13.34
N LEU A 376 -13.52 5.71 14.08
CA LEU A 376 -14.59 5.18 14.94
C LEU A 376 -14.68 5.86 16.30
N LEU A 377 -13.58 6.36 16.86
CA LEU A 377 -13.50 6.72 18.29
C LEU A 377 -13.29 8.21 18.58
N ASN A 378 -12.84 9.01 17.60
CA ASN A 378 -12.40 10.38 17.83
C ASN A 378 -13.13 11.44 16.97
N ASN A 379 -14.23 11.05 16.32
CA ASN A 379 -15.11 11.96 15.55
C ASN A 379 -16.56 11.77 16.01
#